data_AF-A0A0L6TC95-F1
#
_entry.id   AF-A0A0L6TC95-F1
#
_cell.length_a   1.000
_cell.length_b   1.000
_cell.length_c   1.000
_cell.angle_alpha   90.00
_cell.angle_beta   90.00
_cell.angle_gamma   90.00
#
_symmetry.space_group_name_H-M   'P 1'
#
loop_
_entity.id
_entity.type
_entity.pdbx_description
1 polymer ?
#
loop_
_entity_poly.entity_id
_entity_poly.type
_entity_poly.pdbx_seq_one_letter_code
_entity_poly.pdbx_strand_id
1 'polypeptide(L)'
;MFAPRLACLVAAAALSHSAWSANAPPVKIENSNLDAQLFYQLLIGEIELRTGEAGNAFEVLLDAARRSKDEQLFRRATDIALQARAGDQALLAARAWRASLPESQDALRYIVQLLVSLNRVPETLEPMRALLKVVPAMQRPALINSLPRFLGRAPDRVQAANLIEQALQPYADAPDTRAAARVAMGRAWLAAQDNAKAIELARRAHALDPAAEGPAMLAIEMLPGSAAAEEIVLGHLLAKPTSNGVRLVYVRSLTGSQRYADAIAQLEIATRTEPKLPPPWLTLGALHLELRHPAEATAALTTYVRLVETEPAPKPDASASAGTEEEEEAPNPRGDGLTQAWLLLAQAAEQQGNFAAAETWLAKIDNPQRLLDVQSRRATLLARQGKVTEARELIRRVPEKSSEDVRAKLIAEAQVLREVKRWGDANAVLALANQKFPNDADLLYEQSMTAEKLNRMDDMERLLRRVIEIKPDHHHAYNALGYSLADRNQRLPEAKKLIQKALELSPGEPFITDSLGWVEFRLGNREEALRLLRGAYKSRPDPEIAAHLGEVLWASGQREEARKIWAEGRKRDSSNDVLRETLARLQVDL
;
A
#
# COMPACT_ATOMS: atom_id res chain seq x y z
N MET A 1 -35.44 3.00 -53.40
CA MET A 1 -35.55 1.78 -54.24
C MET A 1 -35.29 0.58 -53.33
N PHE A 2 -36.27 -0.33 -53.22
CA PHE A 2 -36.24 -1.66 -52.59
C PHE A 2 -36.01 -1.82 -51.07
N ALA A 3 -37.13 -1.80 -50.34
CA ALA A 3 -37.68 -2.71 -49.31
C ALA A 3 -36.90 -4.02 -48.91
N PRO A 4 -37.41 -4.84 -47.95
CA PRO A 4 -37.75 -4.60 -46.53
C PRO A 4 -37.24 -5.75 -45.61
N ARG A 5 -37.42 -5.68 -44.28
CA ARG A 5 -37.37 -6.89 -43.41
C ARG A 5 -38.76 -7.15 -42.82
N LEU A 6 -39.39 -8.20 -43.36
CA LEU A 6 -40.61 -8.82 -42.86
C LEU A 6 -40.24 -9.87 -41.81
N ALA A 7 -41.00 -9.88 -40.71
CA ALA A 7 -41.10 -10.99 -39.79
C ALA A 7 -41.88 -12.15 -40.43
N CYS A 8 -41.50 -13.40 -40.12
CA CYS A 8 -42.42 -14.54 -40.03
C CYS A 8 -41.76 -15.71 -39.29
N LEU A 9 -42.56 -16.33 -38.41
CA LEU A 9 -42.29 -17.54 -37.64
C LEU A 9 -42.00 -18.76 -38.54
N VAL A 10 -41.32 -19.79 -37.99
CA VAL A 10 -41.88 -21.14 -37.70
C VAL A 10 -40.77 -22.09 -37.19
N ALA A 11 -41.18 -22.97 -36.26
CA ALA A 11 -40.53 -24.07 -35.53
C ALA A 11 -39.60 -25.02 -36.34
N ALA A 12 -38.81 -25.96 -35.82
CA ALA A 12 -38.80 -26.74 -34.56
C ALA A 12 -37.36 -27.32 -34.38
N ALA A 13 -36.86 -27.58 -33.17
CA ALA A 13 -36.77 -28.91 -32.52
C ALA A 13 -35.64 -28.80 -31.45
N ALA A 14 -35.57 -29.51 -30.33
CA ALA A 14 -36.40 -30.52 -29.70
C ALA A 14 -36.26 -30.33 -28.19
N LEU A 15 -37.39 -30.29 -27.47
CA LEU A 15 -37.43 -30.36 -26.02
C LEU A 15 -37.24 -31.82 -25.60
N SER A 16 -36.06 -32.15 -25.07
CA SER A 16 -35.91 -33.34 -24.24
C SER A 16 -36.80 -33.16 -23.01
N HIS A 17 -37.83 -34.01 -22.93
CA HIS A 17 -38.67 -34.16 -21.76
C HIS A 17 -37.80 -34.56 -20.56
N SER A 18 -37.47 -33.59 -19.71
CA SER A 18 -37.19 -33.90 -18.32
C SER A 18 -38.53 -34.16 -17.67
N ALA A 19 -38.78 -35.42 -17.34
CA ALA A 19 -39.94 -35.83 -16.58
C ALA A 19 -40.02 -34.96 -15.32
N TRP A 20 -41.05 -34.12 -15.28
CA TRP A 20 -41.40 -33.34 -14.10
C TRP A 20 -41.70 -34.35 -12.99
N SER A 21 -40.78 -34.44 -12.03
CA SER A 21 -41.02 -35.16 -10.78
C SER A 21 -42.21 -34.48 -10.10
N ALA A 22 -43.39 -35.07 -10.25
CA ALA A 22 -44.65 -34.60 -9.66
C ALA A 22 -44.71 -34.90 -8.14
N ASN A 23 -43.62 -34.67 -7.42
CA ASN A 23 -43.54 -34.86 -5.97
C ASN A 23 -42.49 -33.92 -5.32
N ALA A 24 -42.48 -32.65 -5.72
CA ALA A 24 -41.96 -31.61 -4.83
C ALA A 24 -42.99 -31.40 -3.71
N PRO A 25 -42.62 -31.50 -2.42
CA PRO A 25 -43.54 -31.18 -1.34
C PRO A 25 -44.03 -29.73 -1.52
N PRO A 26 -45.32 -29.43 -1.23
CA PRO A 26 -45.84 -28.08 -1.38
C PRO A 26 -44.98 -27.11 -0.57
N VAL A 27 -44.53 -26.03 -1.22
CA VAL A 27 -43.88 -24.90 -0.52
C VAL A 27 -44.81 -24.51 0.61
N LYS A 28 -44.32 -24.62 1.85
CA LYS A 28 -45.11 -24.29 3.03
C LYS A 28 -45.40 -22.79 2.95
N ILE A 29 -46.66 -22.44 2.72
CA ILE A 29 -47.11 -21.04 2.73
C ILE A 29 -47.05 -20.59 4.19
N GLU A 30 -46.00 -19.85 4.55
CA GLU A 30 -45.92 -19.18 5.84
C GLU A 30 -46.57 -17.80 5.70
N ASN A 31 -47.81 -17.69 6.16
CA ASN A 31 -48.48 -16.40 6.24
C ASN A 31 -47.77 -15.51 7.26
N SER A 32 -47.58 -14.25 6.92
CA SER A 32 -47.02 -13.25 7.85
C SER A 32 -47.94 -13.09 9.06
N ASN A 33 -47.35 -12.83 10.24
CA ASN A 33 -48.09 -12.41 11.44
C ASN A 33 -48.56 -10.93 11.37
N LEU A 34 -48.48 -10.30 10.19
CA LEU A 34 -48.86 -8.93 9.94
C LEU A 34 -50.37 -8.76 9.90
N ASP A 35 -50.96 -8.27 11.00
CA ASP A 35 -52.34 -7.81 11.03
C ASP A 35 -52.45 -6.32 10.63
N ALA A 36 -53.69 -5.84 10.46
CA ALA A 36 -53.95 -4.46 10.05
C ALA A 36 -53.38 -3.42 11.05
N GLN A 37 -53.34 -3.78 12.33
CA GLN A 37 -52.83 -2.91 13.39
C GLN A 37 -51.30 -2.81 13.32
N LEU A 38 -50.60 -3.94 13.20
CA LEU A 38 -49.16 -4.00 13.04
C LEU A 38 -48.73 -3.32 11.75
N PHE A 39 -49.44 -3.53 10.64
CA PHE A 39 -49.16 -2.84 9.38
C PHE A 39 -49.24 -1.31 9.52
N TYR A 40 -50.29 -0.81 10.17
CA TYR A 40 -50.45 0.63 10.40
C TYR A 40 -49.37 1.20 11.31
N GLN A 41 -48.99 0.47 12.37
CA GLN A 41 -47.89 0.86 13.26
C GLN A 41 -46.54 0.92 12.55
N LEU A 42 -46.21 -0.09 11.73
CA LEU A 42 -44.98 -0.10 10.94
C LEU A 42 -44.94 1.05 9.92
N LEU A 43 -46.07 1.32 9.26
CA LEU A 43 -46.19 2.43 8.31
C LEU A 43 -45.97 3.78 9.00
N ILE A 44 -46.58 4.00 10.16
CA ILE A 44 -46.34 5.22 10.96
C ILE A 44 -44.86 5.33 11.32
N GLY A 45 -44.25 4.27 11.84
CA GLY A 45 -42.83 4.27 12.23
C GLY A 45 -41.90 4.67 11.08
N GLU A 46 -42.13 4.16 9.87
CA GLU A 46 -41.34 4.50 8.68
C GLU A 46 -41.62 5.92 8.15
N ILE A 47 -42.85 6.43 8.28
CA ILE A 47 -43.18 7.83 7.94
C ILE A 47 -42.45 8.78 8.88
N GLU A 48 -42.54 8.55 10.19
CA GLU A 48 -41.87 9.37 11.22
C GLU A 48 -40.35 9.39 11.01
N LEU A 49 -39.75 8.25 10.64
CA LEU A 49 -38.32 8.17 10.34
C LEU A 49 -37.95 9.03 9.12
N ARG A 50 -38.78 9.01 8.06
CA ARG A 50 -38.56 9.83 6.85
C ARG A 50 -38.75 11.32 7.10
N THR A 51 -39.60 11.69 8.06
CA THR A 51 -39.82 13.09 8.46
C THR A 51 -38.80 13.61 9.46
N GLY A 52 -37.83 12.77 9.88
CA GLY A 52 -36.74 13.15 10.79
C GLY A 52 -37.05 12.93 12.28
N GLU A 53 -38.22 12.38 12.61
CA GLU A 53 -38.69 12.12 13.98
C GLU A 53 -38.21 10.74 14.47
N ALA A 54 -36.89 10.54 14.48
CA ALA A 54 -36.29 9.23 14.77
C ALA A 54 -36.64 8.68 16.16
N GLY A 55 -36.88 9.54 17.15
CA GLY A 55 -37.30 9.13 18.49
C GLY A 55 -38.71 8.54 18.52
N ASN A 56 -39.66 9.15 17.79
CA ASN A 56 -41.03 8.62 17.68
C ASN A 56 -41.03 7.30 16.90
N ALA A 57 -40.30 7.25 15.78
CA ALA A 57 -40.13 6.05 14.98
C ALA A 57 -39.56 4.88 15.81
N PHE A 58 -38.56 5.15 16.65
CA PHE A 58 -37.97 4.18 17.57
C PHE A 58 -39.01 3.58 18.52
N GLU A 59 -39.79 4.41 19.23
CA GLU A 59 -40.77 3.94 20.21
C GLU A 59 -41.88 3.10 19.55
N VAL A 60 -42.39 3.56 18.40
CA VAL A 60 -43.44 2.85 17.65
C VAL A 60 -42.95 1.49 17.17
N LEU A 61 -41.73 1.42 16.61
CA LEU A 61 -41.17 0.17 16.10
C LEU A 61 -40.75 -0.78 17.23
N LEU A 62 -40.30 -0.27 18.37
CA LEU A 62 -39.99 -1.09 19.54
C LEU A 62 -41.25 -1.69 20.18
N ASP A 63 -42.35 -0.94 20.27
CA ASP A 63 -43.64 -1.49 20.74
C ASP A 63 -44.16 -2.58 19.79
N ALA A 64 -44.10 -2.33 18.48
CA ALA A 64 -44.43 -3.32 17.45
C ALA A 64 -43.59 -4.59 17.60
N ALA A 65 -42.27 -4.46 17.76
CA ALA A 65 -41.34 -5.58 17.97
C ALA A 65 -41.67 -6.41 19.22
N ARG A 66 -42.03 -5.75 20.34
CA ARG A 66 -42.41 -6.43 21.58
C ARG A 66 -43.70 -7.25 21.44
N ARG A 67 -44.69 -6.72 20.71
CA ARG A 67 -45.98 -7.39 20.50
C ARG A 67 -45.84 -8.59 19.57
N SER A 68 -45.13 -8.42 18.46
CA SER A 68 -44.97 -9.46 17.44
C SER A 68 -43.90 -10.49 17.82
N LYS A 69 -42.97 -10.13 18.73
CA LYS A 69 -41.74 -10.88 19.02
C LYS A 69 -40.90 -11.14 17.76
N ASP A 70 -40.95 -10.21 16.81
CA ASP A 70 -40.23 -10.29 15.55
C ASP A 70 -38.78 -9.79 15.71
N GLU A 71 -37.83 -10.67 15.39
CA GLU A 71 -36.40 -10.41 15.48
C GLU A 71 -35.93 -9.28 14.55
N GLN A 72 -36.51 -9.15 13.36
CA GLN A 72 -36.15 -8.10 12.40
C GLN A 72 -36.62 -6.72 12.88
N LEU A 73 -37.79 -6.66 13.52
CA LEU A 73 -38.31 -5.40 14.07
C LEU A 73 -37.48 -4.91 15.26
N PHE A 74 -37.01 -5.82 16.12
CA PHE A 74 -36.08 -5.45 17.18
C PHE A 74 -34.76 -4.92 16.63
N ARG A 75 -34.21 -5.57 15.58
CA ARG A 75 -33.00 -5.09 14.91
C ARG A 75 -33.23 -3.70 14.31
N ARG A 76 -34.35 -3.49 13.59
CA ARG A 76 -34.72 -2.21 12.99
C ARG A 76 -34.83 -1.10 14.03
N ALA A 77 -35.52 -1.33 15.14
CA ALA A 77 -35.62 -0.35 16.23
C ALA A 77 -34.25 0.00 16.82
N THR A 78 -33.38 -1.01 17.00
CA THR A 78 -32.00 -0.80 17.48
C THR A 78 -31.17 0.04 16.51
N ASP A 79 -31.26 -0.25 15.20
CA ASP A 79 -30.53 0.46 14.15
C ASP A 79 -31.00 1.92 14.01
N ILE A 80 -32.30 2.20 14.18
CA ILE A 80 -32.84 3.57 14.17
C ILE A 80 -32.24 4.39 15.32
N ALA A 81 -32.20 3.84 16.53
CA ALA A 81 -31.58 4.51 17.67
C ALA A 81 -30.08 4.74 17.45
N LEU A 82 -29.37 3.80 16.81
CA LEU A 82 -27.97 3.97 16.43
C LEU A 82 -27.77 5.10 15.41
N GLN A 83 -28.60 5.16 14.37
CA GLN A 83 -28.56 6.23 13.35
C GLN A 83 -28.84 7.60 13.97
N ALA A 84 -29.76 7.67 14.94
CA ALA A 84 -30.07 8.85 15.72
C ALA A 84 -28.98 9.21 16.75
N ARG A 85 -27.90 8.43 16.84
CA ARG A 85 -26.82 8.56 17.85
C ARG A 85 -27.33 8.46 19.30
N ALA A 86 -28.46 7.80 19.52
CA ALA A 86 -29.07 7.57 20.83
C ALA A 86 -28.66 6.21 21.39
N GLY A 87 -27.41 6.11 21.84
CA GLY A 87 -26.82 4.82 22.26
C GLY A 87 -27.54 4.11 23.41
N ASP A 88 -28.06 4.85 24.39
CA ASP A 88 -28.84 4.25 25.50
C ASP A 88 -30.20 3.70 25.04
N GLN A 89 -30.85 4.36 24.07
CA GLN A 89 -32.08 3.85 23.45
C GLN A 89 -31.80 2.57 22.64
N ALA A 90 -30.68 2.54 21.90
CA ALA A 90 -30.27 1.34 21.18
C ALA A 90 -30.01 0.17 22.16
N LEU A 91 -29.34 0.43 23.29
CA LEU A 91 -29.12 -0.59 24.33
C LEU A 91 -30.43 -1.05 24.97
N LEU A 92 -31.38 -0.13 25.19
CA LEU A 92 -32.71 -0.46 25.69
C LEU A 92 -33.44 -1.39 24.73
N ALA A 93 -33.44 -1.10 23.43
CA ALA A 93 -34.06 -1.94 22.41
C ALA A 93 -33.41 -3.32 22.34
N ALA A 94 -32.08 -3.40 22.34
CA ALA A 94 -31.37 -4.68 22.33
C ALA A 94 -31.63 -5.52 23.60
N ARG A 95 -31.78 -4.89 24.77
CA ARG A 95 -32.19 -5.58 26.01
C ARG A 95 -33.64 -6.08 25.94
N ALA A 96 -34.55 -5.28 25.39
CA ALA A 96 -35.94 -5.70 25.17
C ALA A 96 -36.04 -6.85 24.15
N TRP A 97 -35.21 -6.82 23.12
CA TRP A 97 -35.04 -7.91 22.16
C TRP A 97 -34.63 -9.19 22.87
N ARG A 98 -33.58 -9.13 23.70
CA ARG A 98 -33.11 -10.28 24.48
C ARG A 98 -34.16 -10.80 25.47
N ALA A 99 -34.92 -9.92 26.11
CA ALA A 99 -35.97 -10.31 27.04
C ALA A 99 -37.13 -11.04 26.33
N SER A 100 -37.44 -10.62 25.09
CA SER A 100 -38.51 -11.21 24.28
C SER A 100 -38.08 -12.51 23.59
N LEU A 101 -36.80 -12.59 23.20
CA LEU A 101 -36.17 -13.73 22.53
C LEU A 101 -34.89 -14.16 23.28
N PRO A 102 -35.01 -14.95 24.36
CA PRO A 102 -33.87 -15.37 25.21
C PRO A 102 -32.83 -16.28 24.56
N GLU A 103 -33.02 -16.70 23.31
CA GLU A 103 -32.04 -17.46 22.53
C GLU A 103 -31.51 -16.70 21.31
N SER A 104 -31.92 -15.44 21.12
CA SER A 104 -31.39 -14.61 20.03
C SER A 104 -29.90 -14.32 20.27
N GLN A 105 -29.08 -14.80 19.32
CA GLN A 105 -27.64 -14.55 19.29
C GLN A 105 -27.35 -13.10 18.90
N ASP A 106 -28.15 -12.55 17.98
CA ASP A 106 -27.96 -11.19 17.49
C ASP A 106 -28.27 -10.15 18.58
N ALA A 107 -29.34 -10.33 19.35
CA ALA A 107 -29.63 -9.48 20.50
C ALA A 107 -28.43 -9.39 21.46
N LEU A 108 -27.81 -10.53 21.77
CA LEU A 108 -26.63 -10.57 22.63
C LEU A 108 -25.39 -9.92 22.00
N ARG A 109 -25.13 -10.13 20.70
CA ARG A 109 -24.04 -9.46 19.98
C ARG A 109 -24.21 -7.94 20.01
N TYR A 110 -25.42 -7.44 19.75
CA TYR A 110 -25.74 -6.01 19.82
C TYR A 110 -25.54 -5.47 21.24
N ILE A 111 -26.04 -6.16 22.28
CA ILE A 111 -25.83 -5.73 23.68
C ILE A 111 -24.33 -5.60 23.99
N VAL A 112 -23.50 -6.58 23.64
CA VAL A 112 -22.05 -6.52 23.88
C VAL A 112 -21.43 -5.33 23.15
N GLN A 113 -21.71 -5.16 21.85
CA GLN A 113 -21.13 -4.08 21.05
C GLN A 113 -21.56 -2.68 21.53
N LEU A 114 -22.83 -2.53 21.92
CA LEU A 114 -23.39 -1.28 22.45
C LEU A 114 -22.76 -0.92 23.80
N LEU A 115 -22.64 -1.90 24.71
CA LEU A 115 -22.01 -1.68 26.01
C LEU A 115 -20.54 -1.24 25.86
N VAL A 116 -19.80 -1.81 24.91
CA VAL A 116 -18.43 -1.35 24.61
C VAL A 116 -18.43 0.07 24.08
N SER A 117 -19.31 0.36 23.12
CA SER A 117 -19.40 1.69 22.48
C SER A 117 -19.82 2.78 23.47
N LEU A 118 -20.62 2.42 24.48
CA LEU A 118 -21.04 3.28 25.59
C LEU A 118 -20.02 3.35 26.74
N ASN A 119 -18.84 2.72 26.58
CA ASN A 119 -17.81 2.63 27.62
C ASN A 119 -18.30 1.96 28.94
N ARG A 120 -19.23 1.02 28.83
CA ARG A 120 -19.80 0.22 29.93
C ARG A 120 -19.26 -1.20 29.90
N VAL A 121 -17.94 -1.34 29.74
CA VAL A 121 -17.23 -2.61 29.58
C VAL A 121 -17.54 -3.62 30.70
N PRO A 122 -17.60 -3.25 31.99
CA PRO A 122 -17.91 -4.22 33.07
C PRO A 122 -19.25 -4.93 32.91
N GLU A 123 -20.24 -4.28 32.28
CA GLU A 123 -21.57 -4.86 32.06
C GLU A 123 -21.59 -5.89 30.92
N THR A 124 -20.50 -6.05 30.16
CA THR A 124 -20.43 -6.98 29.03
C THR A 124 -20.27 -8.44 29.46
N LEU A 125 -19.82 -8.72 30.69
CA LEU A 125 -19.48 -10.06 31.15
C LEU A 125 -20.65 -11.04 31.05
N GLU A 126 -21.81 -10.68 31.60
CA GLU A 126 -22.99 -11.55 31.61
C GLU A 126 -23.58 -11.75 30.21
N PRO A 127 -23.82 -10.71 29.39
CA PRO A 127 -24.21 -10.88 27.99
C PRO A 127 -23.23 -11.73 27.18
N MET A 128 -21.92 -11.59 27.41
CA MET A 128 -20.88 -12.36 26.73
C MET A 128 -20.93 -13.85 27.12
N ARG A 129 -21.10 -14.17 28.41
CA ARG A 129 -21.31 -15.54 28.88
C ARG A 129 -22.58 -16.16 28.30
N ALA A 130 -23.67 -15.39 28.27
CA ALA A 130 -24.91 -15.82 27.65
C ALA A 130 -24.71 -16.14 26.16
N LEU A 131 -23.94 -15.32 25.44
CA LEU A 131 -23.66 -15.53 24.02
C LEU A 131 -22.87 -16.82 23.78
N LEU A 132 -21.83 -17.05 24.58
CA LEU A 132 -21.02 -18.28 24.50
C LEU A 132 -21.82 -19.54 24.81
N LYS A 133 -22.84 -19.43 25.67
CA LYS A 133 -23.74 -20.54 26.04
C LYS A 133 -24.75 -20.87 24.94
N VAL A 134 -25.35 -19.84 24.32
CA VAL A 134 -26.42 -19.99 23.31
C VAL A 134 -25.87 -20.41 21.94
N VAL A 135 -24.64 -20.02 21.61
CA VAL A 135 -24.02 -20.39 20.33
C VAL A 135 -23.75 -21.91 20.24
N PRO A 136 -24.10 -22.56 19.12
CA PRO A 136 -23.83 -23.97 18.89
C PRO A 136 -22.35 -24.33 19.11
N ALA A 137 -22.09 -25.54 19.65
CA ALA A 137 -20.74 -25.96 20.01
C ALA A 137 -19.74 -25.85 18.85
N MET A 138 -20.16 -26.18 17.63
CA MET A 138 -19.33 -26.08 16.42
C MET A 138 -18.89 -24.65 16.07
N GLN A 139 -19.68 -23.63 16.43
CA GLN A 139 -19.41 -22.23 16.11
C GLN A 139 -18.68 -21.51 17.25
N ARG A 140 -18.62 -22.13 18.44
CA ARG A 140 -18.07 -21.52 19.65
C ARG A 140 -16.58 -21.13 19.54
N PRO A 141 -15.68 -21.95 18.96
CA PRO A 141 -14.27 -21.57 18.82
C PRO A 141 -14.06 -20.31 17.96
N ALA A 142 -14.84 -20.16 16.88
CA ALA A 142 -14.79 -18.98 16.02
C ALA A 142 -15.24 -17.72 16.76
N LEU A 143 -16.33 -17.81 17.55
CA LEU A 143 -16.77 -16.72 18.40
C LEU A 143 -15.71 -16.35 19.44
N ILE A 144 -15.14 -17.32 20.15
CA ILE A 144 -14.09 -17.10 21.17
C ILE A 144 -12.91 -16.33 20.57
N ASN A 145 -12.43 -16.74 19.40
CA ASN A 145 -11.32 -16.07 18.71
C ASN A 145 -11.63 -14.62 18.31
N SER A 146 -12.90 -14.25 18.16
CA SER A 146 -13.33 -12.89 17.81
C SER A 146 -13.50 -11.96 19.02
N LEU A 147 -13.65 -12.48 20.24
CA LEU A 147 -13.95 -11.67 21.44
C LEU A 147 -12.95 -10.54 21.72
N PRO A 148 -11.62 -10.73 21.58
CA PRO A 148 -10.66 -9.64 21.79
C PRO A 148 -10.90 -8.44 20.88
N ARG A 149 -11.43 -8.66 19.66
CA ARG A 149 -11.76 -7.58 18.74
C ARG A 149 -12.96 -6.77 19.22
N PHE A 150 -13.96 -7.40 19.85
CA PHE A 150 -15.11 -6.68 20.42
C PHE A 150 -14.68 -5.69 21.51
N LEU A 151 -13.69 -6.06 22.32
CA LEU A 151 -13.20 -5.22 23.41
C LEU A 151 -11.97 -4.38 23.05
N GLY A 152 -11.49 -4.46 21.81
CA GLY A 152 -10.29 -3.72 21.37
C GLY A 152 -10.43 -2.19 21.41
N ARG A 153 -11.66 -1.67 21.44
CA ARG A 153 -11.97 -0.23 21.59
C ARG A 153 -12.19 0.20 23.04
N ALA A 154 -12.12 -0.72 24.02
CA ALA A 154 -12.23 -0.37 25.42
C ALA A 154 -11.08 0.56 25.85
N PRO A 155 -11.35 1.61 26.63
CA PRO A 155 -10.30 2.51 27.11
C PRO A 155 -9.37 1.82 28.11
N ASP A 156 -9.91 0.97 28.99
CA ASP A 156 -9.13 0.15 29.90
C ASP A 156 -8.93 -1.26 29.31
N ARG A 157 -7.75 -1.46 28.72
CA ARG A 157 -7.37 -2.73 28.08
C ARG A 157 -7.10 -3.84 29.09
N VAL A 158 -6.66 -3.50 30.31
CA VAL A 158 -6.41 -4.49 31.37
C VAL A 158 -7.75 -5.00 31.92
N GLN A 159 -8.73 -4.11 32.13
CA GLN A 159 -10.08 -4.50 32.50
C GLN A 159 -10.73 -5.38 31.42
N ALA A 160 -10.57 -5.01 30.14
CA ALA A 160 -11.04 -5.82 29.02
C ALA A 160 -10.41 -7.23 29.00
N ALA A 161 -9.10 -7.34 29.21
CA ALA A 161 -8.40 -8.62 29.27
C ALA A 161 -8.89 -9.50 30.41
N ASN A 162 -9.03 -8.93 31.62
CA ASN A 162 -9.58 -9.64 32.77
C ASN A 162 -11.01 -10.13 32.52
N LEU A 163 -11.84 -9.34 31.86
CA LEU A 163 -13.22 -9.73 31.54
C LEU A 163 -13.25 -10.90 30.55
N ILE A 164 -12.41 -10.87 29.50
CA ILE A 164 -12.28 -11.98 28.54
C ILE A 164 -11.85 -13.25 29.26
N GLU A 165 -10.87 -13.15 30.15
CA GLU A 165 -10.40 -14.30 30.93
C GLU A 165 -11.52 -14.88 31.81
N GLN A 166 -12.26 -14.02 32.53
CA GLN A 166 -13.40 -14.44 33.36
C GLN A 166 -14.56 -15.03 32.55
N ALA A 167 -14.79 -14.54 31.32
CA ALA A 167 -15.82 -15.07 30.43
C ALA A 167 -15.42 -16.43 29.84
N LEU A 168 -14.13 -16.62 29.56
CA LEU A 168 -13.60 -17.80 28.89
C LEU A 168 -13.13 -18.91 29.84
N GLN A 169 -13.06 -18.66 31.15
CA GLN A 169 -12.64 -19.66 32.15
C GLN A 169 -13.36 -21.02 32.03
N PRO A 170 -14.69 -21.11 31.83
CA PRO A 170 -15.37 -22.40 31.66
C PRO A 170 -14.98 -23.16 30.38
N TYR A 171 -14.43 -22.45 29.40
CA TYR A 171 -14.05 -22.96 28.08
C TYR A 171 -12.55 -23.18 27.95
N ALA A 172 -11.77 -22.82 28.97
CA ALA A 172 -10.32 -22.92 28.97
C ALA A 172 -9.84 -24.37 28.91
N ASP A 173 -10.55 -25.32 29.53
CA ASP A 173 -10.08 -26.72 29.59
C ASP A 173 -10.90 -27.69 28.71
N ALA A 174 -11.98 -27.23 28.10
CA ALA A 174 -12.80 -28.07 27.23
C ALA A 174 -12.07 -28.39 25.91
N PRO A 175 -12.04 -29.67 25.46
CA PRO A 175 -11.25 -30.11 24.29
C PRO A 175 -11.45 -29.25 23.03
N ASP A 176 -12.68 -28.85 22.73
CA ASP A 176 -13.03 -28.13 21.51
C ASP A 176 -12.67 -26.63 21.55
N THR A 177 -12.52 -26.05 22.75
CA THR A 177 -12.33 -24.61 22.94
C THR A 177 -11.02 -24.24 23.63
N ARG A 178 -10.31 -25.19 24.24
CA ARG A 178 -9.11 -24.95 25.06
C ARG A 178 -8.00 -24.18 24.34
N ALA A 179 -7.80 -24.44 23.04
CA ALA A 179 -6.82 -23.73 22.23
C ALA A 179 -7.32 -22.31 21.87
N ALA A 180 -8.54 -22.20 21.35
CA ALA A 180 -9.14 -20.91 21.00
C ALA A 180 -9.26 -19.97 22.20
N ALA A 181 -9.63 -20.49 23.38
CA ALA A 181 -9.75 -19.73 24.62
C ALA A 181 -8.41 -19.13 25.03
N ARG A 182 -7.33 -19.93 25.07
CA ARG A 182 -5.99 -19.44 25.41
C ARG A 182 -5.46 -18.43 24.40
N VAL A 183 -5.70 -18.63 23.10
CA VAL A 183 -5.31 -17.67 22.06
C VAL A 183 -6.07 -16.35 22.21
N ALA A 184 -7.38 -16.40 22.48
CA ALA A 184 -8.20 -15.22 22.69
C ALA A 184 -7.78 -14.45 23.95
N MET A 185 -7.58 -15.14 25.08
CA MET A 185 -7.03 -14.55 26.30
C MET A 185 -5.64 -13.93 26.04
N GLY A 186 -4.77 -14.63 25.33
CA GLY A 186 -3.43 -14.17 24.99
C GLY A 186 -3.43 -12.90 24.15
N ARG A 187 -4.31 -12.80 23.13
CA ARG A 187 -4.51 -11.57 22.36
C ARG A 187 -5.02 -10.41 23.21
N ALA A 188 -5.91 -10.69 24.16
CA ALA A 188 -6.42 -9.65 25.07
C ALA A 188 -5.31 -9.08 25.96
N TRP A 189 -4.47 -9.95 26.54
CA TRP A 189 -3.32 -9.54 27.34
C TRP A 189 -2.24 -8.84 26.50
N LEU A 190 -2.02 -9.27 25.25
CA LEU A 190 -1.13 -8.58 24.32
C LEU A 190 -1.63 -7.14 24.04
N ALA A 191 -2.93 -6.95 23.80
CA ALA A 191 -3.51 -5.62 23.62
C ALA A 191 -3.35 -4.75 24.89
N ALA A 192 -3.42 -5.37 26.07
CA ALA A 192 -3.15 -4.76 27.36
C ALA A 192 -1.65 -4.55 27.66
N GLN A 193 -0.75 -4.85 26.71
CA GLN A 193 0.71 -4.73 26.84
C GLN A 193 1.35 -5.65 27.89
N ASP A 194 0.64 -6.67 28.37
CA ASP A 194 1.19 -7.72 29.22
C ASP A 194 1.74 -8.87 28.35
N ASN A 195 2.91 -8.61 27.76
CA ASN A 195 3.57 -9.56 26.86
C ASN A 195 3.94 -10.87 27.57
N ALA A 196 4.19 -10.83 28.88
CA ALA A 196 4.58 -12.01 29.67
C ALA A 196 3.41 -12.99 29.82
N LYS A 197 2.21 -12.51 30.15
CA LYS A 197 1.02 -13.37 30.16
C LYS A 197 0.64 -13.83 28.76
N ALA A 198 0.73 -12.94 27.77
CA ALA A 198 0.38 -13.28 26.40
C ALA A 198 1.25 -14.43 25.86
N ILE A 199 2.57 -14.38 26.08
CA ILE A 199 3.47 -15.44 25.63
C ILE A 199 3.26 -16.76 26.40
N GLU A 200 2.96 -16.70 27.69
CA GLU A 200 2.65 -17.89 28.48
C GLU A 200 1.38 -18.60 27.95
N LEU A 201 0.32 -17.83 27.67
CA LEU A 201 -0.91 -18.36 27.11
C LEU A 201 -0.69 -18.95 25.71
N ALA A 202 0.10 -18.28 24.86
CA ALA A 202 0.48 -18.79 23.55
C ALA A 202 1.26 -20.12 23.66
N ARG A 203 2.24 -20.21 24.56
CA ARG A 203 3.03 -21.43 24.80
C ARG A 203 2.15 -22.59 25.27
N ARG A 204 1.26 -22.34 26.23
CA ARG A 204 0.31 -23.36 26.72
C ARG A 204 -0.64 -23.81 25.60
N ALA A 205 -1.12 -22.89 24.77
CA ALA A 205 -1.98 -23.23 23.64
C ALA A 205 -1.23 -24.07 22.59
N HIS A 206 0.03 -23.73 22.28
CA HIS A 206 0.87 -24.49 21.37
C HIS A 206 1.21 -25.89 21.89
N ALA A 207 1.45 -26.03 23.20
CA ALA A 207 1.71 -27.33 23.81
C ALA A 207 0.51 -28.30 23.74
N LEU A 208 -0.72 -27.77 23.66
CA LEU A 208 -1.93 -28.59 23.51
C LEU A 208 -2.12 -29.12 22.09
N ASP A 209 -1.76 -28.32 21.09
CA ASP A 209 -1.81 -28.67 19.67
C ASP A 209 -0.73 -27.90 18.91
N PRO A 210 0.44 -28.51 18.69
CA PRO A 210 1.52 -27.87 17.94
C PRO A 210 1.14 -27.52 16.49
N ALA A 211 0.18 -28.24 15.89
CA ALA A 211 -0.26 -28.03 14.51
C ALA A 211 -1.34 -26.96 14.38
N ALA A 212 -1.87 -26.42 15.49
CA ALA A 212 -2.84 -25.33 15.47
C ALA A 212 -2.20 -24.01 15.02
N GLU A 213 -2.85 -23.30 14.11
CA GLU A 213 -2.37 -22.02 13.57
C GLU A 213 -2.55 -20.86 14.56
N GLY A 214 -3.56 -20.93 15.43
CA GLY A 214 -3.90 -19.85 16.38
C GLY A 214 -2.75 -19.40 17.28
N PRO A 215 -2.06 -20.31 17.99
CA PRO A 215 -0.90 -19.97 18.82
C PRO A 215 0.25 -19.35 18.03
N ALA A 216 0.53 -19.87 16.83
CA ALA A 216 1.57 -19.34 15.96
C ALA A 216 1.23 -17.93 15.47
N MET A 217 -0.01 -17.68 15.07
CA MET A 217 -0.45 -16.34 14.66
C MET A 217 -0.37 -15.32 15.79
N LEU A 218 -0.79 -15.69 17.01
CA LEU A 218 -0.60 -14.85 18.20
C LEU A 218 0.89 -14.59 18.48
N ALA A 219 1.75 -15.60 18.32
CA ALA A 219 3.18 -15.43 18.52
C ALA A 219 3.82 -14.49 17.48
N ILE A 220 3.38 -14.53 16.21
CA ILE A 220 3.85 -13.57 15.19
C ILE A 220 3.46 -12.13 15.54
N GLU A 221 2.30 -11.89 16.15
CA GLU A 221 1.89 -10.55 16.61
C GLU A 221 2.86 -9.95 17.66
N MET A 222 3.73 -10.77 18.27
CA MET A 222 4.76 -10.36 19.23
C MET A 222 6.15 -10.18 18.61
N LEU A 223 6.26 -10.28 17.27
CA LEU A 223 7.52 -10.12 16.54
C LEU A 223 7.61 -8.76 15.82
N PRO A 224 8.83 -8.20 15.69
CA PRO A 224 10.06 -8.61 16.38
C PRO A 224 10.02 -8.27 17.88
N GLY A 225 10.80 -8.99 18.71
CA GLY A 225 11.00 -8.62 20.13
C GLY A 225 10.85 -9.76 21.14
N SER A 226 10.39 -10.94 20.72
CA SER A 226 10.26 -12.11 21.61
C SER A 226 10.82 -13.38 20.97
N ALA A 227 12.00 -13.82 21.41
CA ALA A 227 12.59 -15.09 20.97
C ALA A 227 11.69 -16.29 21.33
N ALA A 228 11.05 -16.24 22.50
CA ALA A 228 10.09 -17.26 22.92
C ALA A 228 8.85 -17.31 22.02
N ALA A 229 8.45 -16.18 21.40
CA ALA A 229 7.37 -16.18 20.42
C ALA A 229 7.84 -16.81 19.10
N GLU A 230 9.05 -16.50 18.65
CA GLU A 230 9.62 -17.10 17.44
C GLU A 230 9.73 -18.62 17.56
N GLU A 231 10.10 -19.15 18.72
CA GLU A 231 10.11 -20.60 19.01
C GLU A 231 8.73 -21.26 18.77
N ILE A 232 7.63 -20.60 19.14
CA ILE A 232 6.27 -21.11 18.93
C ILE A 232 5.94 -21.13 17.42
N VAL A 233 6.32 -20.09 16.69
CA VAL A 233 6.11 -20.01 15.24
C VAL A 233 6.88 -21.12 14.52
N LEU A 234 8.16 -21.29 14.85
CA LEU A 234 9.00 -22.33 14.28
C LEU A 234 8.49 -23.73 14.68
N GLY A 235 8.08 -23.93 15.94
CA GLY A 235 7.47 -25.17 16.41
C GLY A 235 6.23 -25.55 15.60
N HIS A 236 5.36 -24.58 15.30
CA HIS A 236 4.20 -24.81 14.43
C HIS A 236 4.60 -25.17 13.00
N LEU A 237 5.56 -24.45 12.40
CA LEU A 237 6.02 -24.73 11.04
C LEU A 237 6.77 -26.07 10.92
N LEU A 238 7.33 -26.58 12.02
CA LEU A 238 7.88 -27.95 12.09
C LEU A 238 6.78 -29.00 12.21
N ALA A 239 5.75 -28.76 13.04
CA ALA A 239 4.61 -29.66 13.21
C ALA A 239 3.71 -29.74 11.97
N LYS A 240 3.55 -28.63 11.25
CA LYS A 240 2.75 -28.51 10.03
C LYS A 240 3.55 -27.79 8.93
N PRO A 241 4.47 -28.50 8.22
CA PRO A 241 5.32 -27.89 7.19
C PRO A 241 4.57 -27.26 6.02
N THR A 242 3.35 -27.70 5.73
CA THR A 242 2.46 -27.16 4.68
C THR A 242 1.66 -25.93 5.14
N SER A 243 1.92 -25.37 6.33
CA SER A 243 1.23 -24.16 6.83
C SER A 243 1.74 -22.89 6.15
N ASN A 244 1.53 -22.78 4.84
CA ASN A 244 2.04 -21.67 4.04
C ASN A 244 1.39 -20.33 4.37
N GLY A 245 0.16 -20.32 4.88
CA GLY A 245 -0.49 -19.10 5.39
C GLY A 245 0.30 -18.47 6.54
N VAL A 246 0.60 -19.25 7.58
CA VAL A 246 1.41 -18.80 8.74
C VAL A 246 2.82 -18.44 8.29
N ARG A 247 3.41 -19.25 7.43
CA ARG A 247 4.77 -19.03 6.89
C ARG A 247 4.89 -17.68 6.18
N LEU A 248 3.93 -17.32 5.33
CA LEU A 248 3.95 -16.03 4.62
C LEU A 248 3.76 -14.83 5.56
N VAL A 249 2.96 -14.96 6.62
CA VAL A 249 2.83 -13.91 7.65
C VAL A 249 4.15 -13.75 8.40
N TYR A 250 4.80 -14.86 8.76
CA TYR A 250 6.10 -14.86 9.42
C TYR A 250 7.20 -14.25 8.53
N VAL A 251 7.24 -14.60 7.24
CA VAL A 251 8.12 -13.99 6.24
C VAL A 251 7.97 -12.47 6.21
N ARG A 252 6.75 -11.94 6.22
CA ARG A 252 6.54 -10.48 6.29
C ARG A 252 7.12 -9.85 7.55
N SER A 253 6.98 -10.52 8.70
CA SER A 253 7.59 -10.07 9.96
C SER A 253 9.12 -10.06 9.89
N LEU A 254 9.73 -11.08 9.28
CA LEU A 254 11.18 -11.18 9.09
C LEU A 254 11.70 -10.09 8.15
N THR A 255 11.03 -9.88 7.01
CA THR A 255 11.36 -8.81 6.06
C THR A 255 11.25 -7.42 6.70
N GLY A 256 10.18 -7.16 7.45
CA GLY A 256 10.02 -5.90 8.20
C GLY A 256 11.11 -5.66 9.25
N SER A 257 11.76 -6.73 9.71
CA SER A 257 12.90 -6.69 10.65
C SER A 257 14.26 -6.77 9.94
N GLN A 258 14.30 -6.61 8.61
CA GLN A 258 15.50 -6.74 7.75
C GLN A 258 16.21 -8.10 7.83
N ARG A 259 15.53 -9.15 8.31
CA ARG A 259 16.05 -10.53 8.37
C ARG A 259 15.79 -11.27 7.05
N TYR A 260 16.34 -10.73 5.96
CA TYR A 260 16.06 -11.22 4.61
C TYR A 260 16.50 -12.66 4.35
N ALA A 261 17.63 -13.08 4.92
CA ALA A 261 18.12 -14.46 4.77
C ALA A 261 17.15 -15.49 5.37
N ASP A 262 16.61 -15.20 6.56
CA ASP A 262 15.64 -16.06 7.23
C ASP A 262 14.31 -16.09 6.45
N ALA A 263 13.88 -14.94 5.93
CA ALA A 263 12.68 -14.83 5.11
C ALA A 263 12.79 -15.69 3.83
N ILE A 264 13.93 -15.62 3.14
CA ILE A 264 14.22 -16.44 1.95
C ILE A 264 14.23 -17.92 2.30
N ALA A 265 14.89 -18.32 3.39
CA ALA A 265 14.91 -19.72 3.83
C ALA A 265 13.49 -20.27 4.07
N GLN A 266 12.61 -19.48 4.68
CA GLN A 266 11.21 -19.86 4.84
C GLN A 266 10.48 -19.98 3.49
N LEU A 267 10.67 -19.04 2.57
CA LEU A 267 10.05 -19.09 1.24
C LEU A 267 10.53 -20.28 0.41
N GLU A 268 11.81 -20.65 0.50
CA GLU A 268 12.34 -21.86 -0.14
C GLU A 268 11.69 -23.14 0.40
N ILE A 269 11.44 -23.21 1.72
CA ILE A 269 10.69 -24.32 2.30
C ILE A 269 9.28 -24.34 1.72
N ALA A 270 8.60 -23.18 1.65
CA ALA A 270 7.26 -23.06 1.10
C ALA A 270 7.18 -23.61 -0.34
N THR A 271 8.09 -23.16 -1.20
CA THR A 271 8.14 -23.55 -2.62
C THR A 271 8.56 -25.00 -2.84
N ARG A 272 9.31 -25.61 -1.91
CA ARG A 272 9.61 -27.06 -1.92
C ARG A 272 8.43 -27.89 -1.44
N THR A 273 7.73 -27.45 -0.38
CA THR A 273 6.60 -28.20 0.20
C THR A 273 5.36 -28.16 -0.67
N GLU A 274 5.07 -27.02 -1.29
CA GLU A 274 3.93 -26.84 -2.20
C GLU A 274 4.35 -26.09 -3.46
N PRO A 275 5.03 -26.76 -4.41
CA PRO A 275 5.59 -26.12 -5.61
C PRO A 275 4.54 -25.47 -6.52
N LYS A 276 3.28 -25.89 -6.39
CA LYS A 276 2.15 -25.38 -7.18
C LYS A 276 1.51 -24.12 -6.58
N LEU A 277 1.83 -23.75 -5.35
CA LEU A 277 1.26 -22.58 -4.69
C LEU A 277 1.95 -21.30 -5.20
N PRO A 278 1.26 -20.37 -5.88
CA PRO A 278 1.92 -19.22 -6.49
C PRO A 278 2.50 -18.17 -5.51
N PRO A 279 1.79 -17.69 -4.46
CA PRO A 279 2.24 -16.53 -3.67
C PRO A 279 3.67 -16.59 -3.09
N PRO A 280 4.19 -17.74 -2.60
CA PRO A 280 5.58 -17.85 -2.15
C PRO A 280 6.60 -17.53 -3.26
N TRP A 281 6.35 -17.94 -4.51
CA TRP A 281 7.25 -17.68 -5.64
C TRP A 281 7.37 -16.19 -5.96
N LEU A 282 6.25 -15.46 -5.93
CA LEU A 282 6.24 -14.01 -6.15
C LEU A 282 7.05 -13.29 -5.07
N THR A 283 6.83 -13.64 -3.81
CA THR A 283 7.52 -13.05 -2.67
C THR A 283 9.02 -13.36 -2.69
N LEU A 284 9.39 -14.61 -3.03
CA LEU A 284 10.78 -15.04 -3.17
C LEU A 284 11.49 -14.26 -4.27
N GLY A 285 10.83 -14.10 -5.42
CA GLY A 285 11.34 -13.31 -6.53
C GLY A 285 11.59 -11.83 -6.17
N ALA A 286 10.65 -11.21 -5.46
CA ALA A 286 10.79 -9.84 -5.00
C ALA A 286 11.96 -9.65 -4.03
N LEU A 287 12.15 -10.56 -3.06
CA LEU A 287 13.26 -10.49 -2.10
C LEU A 287 14.62 -10.70 -2.77
N HIS A 288 14.74 -11.62 -3.72
CA HIS A 288 15.98 -11.79 -4.48
C HIS A 288 16.35 -10.54 -5.28
N LEU A 289 15.36 -9.82 -5.85
CA LEU A 289 15.60 -8.55 -6.54
C LEU A 289 16.10 -7.44 -5.62
N GLU A 290 15.52 -7.34 -4.43
CA GLU A 290 15.94 -6.39 -3.41
C GLU A 290 17.40 -6.61 -3.02
N LEU A 291 17.81 -7.88 -2.92
CA LEU A 291 19.19 -8.30 -2.61
C LEU A 291 20.15 -8.33 -3.81
N ARG A 292 19.76 -7.81 -4.99
CA ARG A 292 20.59 -7.83 -6.22
C ARG A 292 20.99 -9.24 -6.68
N HIS A 293 20.11 -10.23 -6.48
CA HIS A 293 20.23 -11.60 -6.97
C HIS A 293 19.27 -11.85 -8.14
N PRO A 294 19.50 -11.24 -9.33
CA PRO A 294 18.48 -11.20 -10.37
C PRO A 294 18.24 -12.56 -11.05
N ALA A 295 19.19 -13.49 -11.00
CA ALA A 295 19.05 -14.82 -11.63
C ALA A 295 18.04 -15.68 -10.87
N GLU A 296 18.18 -15.73 -9.54
CA GLU A 296 17.28 -16.39 -8.61
C GLU A 296 15.89 -15.75 -8.65
N ALA A 297 15.84 -14.42 -8.70
CA ALA A 297 14.58 -13.71 -8.87
C ALA A 297 13.87 -14.10 -10.16
N THR A 298 14.59 -14.13 -11.28
CA THR A 298 14.02 -14.51 -12.59
C THR A 298 13.45 -15.92 -12.56
N ALA A 299 14.16 -16.88 -11.96
CA ALA A 299 13.69 -18.26 -11.84
C ALA A 299 12.40 -18.36 -11.01
N ALA A 300 12.34 -17.67 -9.87
CA ALA A 300 11.17 -17.67 -8.99
C ALA A 300 9.95 -17.01 -9.66
N LEU A 301 10.13 -15.82 -10.24
CA LEU A 301 9.05 -15.06 -10.87
C LEU A 301 8.53 -15.73 -12.14
N THR A 302 9.39 -16.35 -12.94
CA THR A 302 8.95 -17.14 -14.11
C THR A 302 8.10 -18.32 -13.68
N THR A 303 8.45 -18.96 -12.55
CA THR A 303 7.65 -20.04 -11.98
C THR A 303 6.29 -19.55 -11.52
N TYR A 304 6.24 -18.39 -10.85
CA TYR A 304 4.98 -17.74 -10.49
C TYR A 304 4.09 -17.47 -11.70
N VAL A 305 4.63 -16.81 -12.73
CA VAL A 305 3.89 -16.48 -13.97
C VAL A 305 3.32 -17.74 -14.60
N ARG A 306 4.14 -18.79 -14.75
CA ARG A 306 3.70 -20.08 -15.32
C ARG A 306 2.53 -20.68 -14.53
N LEU A 307 2.63 -20.72 -13.19
CA LEU A 307 1.57 -21.29 -12.36
C LEU A 307 0.26 -20.50 -12.53
N VAL A 308 0.32 -19.18 -12.42
CA VAL A 308 -0.86 -18.31 -12.52
C VAL A 308 -1.44 -18.30 -13.93
N GLU A 309 -0.64 -18.37 -15.00
CA GLU A 309 -1.15 -18.48 -16.38
C GLU A 309 -1.84 -19.83 -16.63
N THR A 310 -1.36 -20.91 -16.02
CA THR A 310 -1.94 -22.27 -16.20
C THR A 310 -3.19 -22.56 -15.38
N GLU A 311 -3.49 -21.79 -14.33
CA GLU A 311 -4.71 -21.99 -13.54
C GLU A 311 -5.97 -21.56 -14.34
N PRO A 312 -7.07 -22.33 -14.31
CA PRO A 312 -8.34 -21.88 -14.89
C PRO A 312 -8.80 -20.57 -14.23
N ALA A 313 -9.32 -19.61 -15.00
CA ALA A 313 -9.91 -18.41 -14.41
C ALA A 313 -11.00 -18.81 -13.40
N PRO A 314 -11.08 -18.18 -12.21
CA PRO A 314 -12.21 -18.40 -11.32
C PRO A 314 -13.48 -18.11 -12.11
N LYS A 315 -14.43 -19.05 -12.11
CA LYS A 315 -15.73 -18.82 -12.74
C LYS A 315 -16.34 -17.59 -12.04
N PRO A 316 -16.84 -16.59 -12.79
CA PRO A 316 -17.56 -15.50 -12.15
C PRO A 316 -18.73 -16.11 -11.36
N ASP A 317 -18.78 -15.82 -10.06
CA ASP A 317 -19.88 -16.29 -9.21
C ASP A 317 -21.20 -15.78 -9.79
N ALA A 318 -22.06 -16.70 -10.23
CA ALA A 318 -23.39 -16.41 -10.76
C ALA A 318 -24.36 -15.80 -9.71
N SER A 319 -23.86 -15.48 -8.50
CA SER A 319 -24.62 -14.82 -7.43
C SER A 319 -24.33 -13.32 -7.29
N ALA A 320 -23.35 -12.77 -8.02
CA ALA A 320 -22.97 -11.36 -7.93
C ALA A 320 -23.63 -10.45 -8.99
N SER A 321 -24.45 -10.97 -9.91
CA SER A 321 -25.17 -10.14 -10.88
C SER A 321 -26.55 -9.71 -10.37
N ALA A 322 -26.57 -8.84 -9.36
CA ALA A 322 -27.76 -8.06 -9.06
C ALA A 322 -27.37 -6.77 -8.32
N GLY A 323 -27.07 -5.71 -9.07
CA GLY A 323 -27.13 -4.34 -8.54
C GLY A 323 -26.03 -3.40 -9.01
N THR A 324 -26.48 -2.36 -9.71
CA THR A 324 -25.86 -1.04 -9.94
C THR A 324 -24.71 -0.91 -10.95
N GLU A 325 -25.04 -0.14 -12.00
CA GLU A 325 -24.17 0.50 -12.98
C GLU A 325 -23.25 1.51 -12.27
N GLU A 326 -22.04 1.07 -11.93
CA GLU A 326 -20.83 1.88 -11.77
C GLU A 326 -19.68 0.89 -11.95
N GLU A 327 -19.20 0.73 -13.19
CA GLU A 327 -18.04 -0.10 -13.52
C GLU A 327 -16.75 0.59 -13.01
N GLU A 328 -16.57 0.64 -11.69
CA GLU A 328 -15.22 0.58 -11.14
C GLU A 328 -14.74 -0.85 -11.39
N GLU A 329 -13.76 -1.04 -12.28
CA GLU A 329 -13.10 -2.34 -12.47
C GLU A 329 -12.63 -2.87 -11.11
N ALA A 330 -13.40 -3.82 -10.53
CA ALA A 330 -13.01 -4.48 -9.32
C ALA A 330 -11.60 -5.07 -9.50
N PRO A 331 -10.67 -4.87 -8.54
CA PRO A 331 -9.29 -5.31 -8.69
C PRO A 331 -9.26 -6.80 -9.04
N ASN A 332 -8.75 -7.12 -10.23
CA ASN A 332 -8.57 -8.50 -10.66
C ASN A 332 -7.28 -9.02 -10.00
N PRO A 333 -7.34 -9.77 -8.88
CA PRO A 333 -6.16 -10.07 -8.08
C PRO A 333 -5.14 -10.91 -8.86
N ARG A 334 -5.62 -11.67 -9.87
CA ARG A 334 -4.81 -12.45 -10.80
C ARG A 334 -4.07 -11.54 -11.78
N GLY A 335 -4.77 -10.56 -12.36
CA GLY A 335 -4.20 -9.57 -13.27
C GLY A 335 -3.16 -8.67 -12.57
N ASP A 336 -3.46 -8.23 -11.35
CA ASP A 336 -2.56 -7.42 -10.54
C ASP A 336 -1.29 -8.17 -10.17
N GLY A 337 -1.43 -9.44 -9.76
CA GLY A 337 -0.29 -10.29 -9.43
C GLY A 337 0.60 -10.61 -10.63
N LEU A 338 0.03 -10.88 -11.82
CA LEU A 338 0.80 -11.07 -13.05
C LEU A 338 1.52 -9.79 -13.48
N THR A 339 0.83 -8.65 -13.41
CA THR A 339 1.41 -7.34 -13.70
C THR A 339 2.61 -7.06 -12.79
N GLN A 340 2.47 -7.31 -11.48
CA GLN A 340 3.56 -7.19 -10.53
C GLN A 340 4.73 -8.11 -10.89
N ALA A 341 4.48 -9.36 -11.24
CA ALA A 341 5.52 -10.31 -11.62
C ALA A 341 6.27 -9.88 -12.90
N TRP A 342 5.57 -9.38 -13.92
CA TRP A 342 6.21 -8.90 -15.14
C TRP A 342 7.04 -7.63 -14.90
N LEU A 343 6.60 -6.71 -14.03
CA LEU A 343 7.41 -5.56 -13.61
C LEU A 343 8.70 -6.00 -12.92
N LEU A 344 8.61 -6.96 -11.99
CA LEU A 344 9.76 -7.52 -11.30
C LEU A 344 10.70 -8.28 -12.26
N LEU A 345 10.16 -9.06 -13.20
CA LEU A 345 10.95 -9.74 -14.24
C LEU A 345 11.69 -8.76 -15.16
N ALA A 346 11.04 -7.64 -15.52
CA ALA A 346 11.68 -6.59 -16.28
C ALA A 346 12.84 -5.97 -15.51
N GLN A 347 12.64 -5.68 -14.22
CA GLN A 347 13.69 -5.19 -13.33
C GLN A 347 14.84 -6.20 -13.17
N ALA A 348 14.56 -7.49 -13.08
CA ALA A 348 15.58 -8.54 -13.01
C ALA A 348 16.44 -8.58 -14.27
N ALA A 349 15.79 -8.52 -15.44
CA ALA A 349 16.47 -8.47 -16.73
C ALA A 349 17.30 -7.18 -16.90
N GLU A 350 16.81 -6.04 -16.43
CA GLU A 350 17.56 -4.78 -16.38
C GLU A 350 18.82 -4.88 -15.52
N GLN A 351 18.74 -5.46 -14.32
CA GLN A 351 19.90 -5.67 -13.44
C GLN A 351 20.96 -6.58 -14.07
N GLN A 352 20.56 -7.49 -14.96
CA GLN A 352 21.45 -8.35 -15.74
C GLN A 352 21.97 -7.69 -17.03
N GLY A 353 21.54 -6.47 -17.36
CA GLY A 353 21.86 -5.79 -18.62
C GLY A 353 21.11 -6.35 -19.84
N ASN A 354 20.15 -7.26 -19.65
CA ASN A 354 19.35 -7.83 -20.73
C ASN A 354 18.11 -6.98 -21.04
N PHE A 355 18.34 -5.84 -21.70
CA PHE A 355 17.27 -4.89 -22.01
C PHE A 355 16.21 -5.43 -22.98
N ALA A 356 16.55 -6.41 -23.82
CA ALA A 356 15.60 -7.04 -24.74
C ALA A 356 14.57 -7.90 -23.99
N ALA A 357 15.04 -8.71 -23.02
CA ALA A 357 14.13 -9.48 -22.16
C ALA A 357 13.27 -8.56 -21.27
N ALA A 358 13.85 -7.47 -20.75
CA ALA A 358 13.11 -6.50 -19.98
C ALA A 358 11.96 -5.86 -20.78
N GLU A 359 12.22 -5.50 -22.04
CA GLU A 359 11.19 -4.98 -22.95
C GLU A 359 10.06 -6.00 -23.18
N THR A 360 10.42 -7.26 -23.40
CA THR A 360 9.45 -8.34 -23.62
C THR A 360 8.48 -8.51 -22.45
N TRP A 361 8.98 -8.40 -21.20
CA TRP A 361 8.12 -8.48 -20.02
C TRP A 361 7.22 -7.27 -19.86
N LEU A 362 7.75 -6.06 -20.07
CA LEU A 362 6.94 -4.84 -19.99
C LEU A 362 5.87 -4.78 -21.10
N ALA A 363 6.15 -5.33 -22.28
CA ALA A 363 5.19 -5.40 -23.38
C ALA A 363 3.95 -6.25 -23.07
N LYS A 364 4.02 -7.14 -22.07
CA LYS A 364 2.86 -7.93 -21.59
C LYS A 364 1.90 -7.13 -20.70
N ILE A 365 2.34 -5.99 -20.18
CA ILE A 365 1.53 -5.20 -19.25
C ILE A 365 0.55 -4.34 -20.06
N ASP A 366 -0.71 -4.77 -20.08
CA ASP A 366 -1.82 -4.01 -20.63
C ASP A 366 -2.68 -3.48 -19.48
N ASN A 367 -2.29 -2.32 -18.94
CA ASN A 367 -3.05 -1.64 -17.88
C ASN A 367 -3.30 -0.17 -18.29
N PRO A 368 -4.55 0.21 -18.58
CA PRO A 368 -4.89 1.57 -19.00
C PRO A 368 -4.49 2.65 -18.01
N GLN A 369 -4.57 2.37 -16.70
CA GLN A 369 -4.25 3.34 -15.64
C GLN A 369 -2.74 3.61 -15.52
N ARG A 370 -1.89 2.64 -15.89
CA ARG A 370 -0.43 2.73 -15.81
C ARG A 370 0.24 2.83 -17.18
N LEU A 371 -0.54 3.10 -18.23
CA LEU A 371 -0.08 2.99 -19.60
C LEU A 371 1.13 3.91 -19.86
N LEU A 372 1.07 5.17 -19.45
CA LEU A 372 2.18 6.11 -19.64
C LEU A 372 3.45 5.67 -18.91
N ASP A 373 3.34 5.22 -17.66
CA ASP A 373 4.49 4.77 -16.86
C ASP A 373 5.18 3.57 -17.51
N VAL A 374 4.39 2.58 -17.92
CA VAL A 374 4.89 1.36 -18.59
C VAL A 374 5.52 1.72 -19.94
N GLN A 375 4.86 2.54 -20.76
CA GLN A 375 5.43 2.95 -22.05
C GLN A 375 6.70 3.80 -21.88
N SER A 376 6.76 4.66 -20.86
CA SER A 376 7.96 5.46 -20.56
C SER A 376 9.13 4.57 -20.18
N ARG A 377 8.89 3.56 -19.32
CA ARG A 377 9.90 2.57 -18.94
C ARG A 377 10.40 1.78 -20.16
N ARG A 378 9.49 1.28 -21.00
CA ARG A 378 9.84 0.60 -22.26
C ARG A 378 10.65 1.49 -23.20
N ALA A 379 10.24 2.75 -23.35
CA ALA A 379 10.93 3.73 -24.17
C ALA A 379 12.35 4.00 -23.65
N THR A 380 12.56 4.14 -22.35
CA THR A 380 13.90 4.24 -21.76
C THR A 380 14.78 3.05 -22.14
N LEU A 381 14.25 1.83 -22.07
CA LEU A 381 15.01 0.61 -22.42
C LEU A 381 15.36 0.58 -23.91
N LEU A 382 14.43 0.95 -24.80
CA LEU A 382 14.68 1.06 -26.23
C LEU A 382 15.73 2.14 -26.53
N ALA A 383 15.64 3.29 -25.87
CA ALA A 383 16.59 4.38 -26.04
C ALA A 383 18.01 3.95 -25.61
N ARG A 384 18.16 3.25 -24.48
CA ARG A 384 19.46 2.71 -24.02
C ARG A 384 20.05 1.68 -24.99
N GLN A 385 19.21 1.01 -25.78
CA GLN A 385 19.63 0.12 -26.86
C GLN A 385 19.98 0.87 -28.17
N GLY A 386 19.94 2.21 -28.17
CA GLY A 386 20.17 3.04 -29.36
C GLY A 386 18.93 3.26 -30.22
N LYS A 387 17.79 2.65 -29.91
CA LYS A 387 16.53 2.73 -30.66
C LYS A 387 15.70 3.96 -30.24
N VAL A 388 16.34 5.13 -30.28
CA VAL A 388 15.75 6.38 -29.78
C VAL A 388 14.47 6.76 -30.54
N THR A 389 14.41 6.54 -31.85
CA THR A 389 13.22 6.85 -32.65
C THR A 389 12.01 6.01 -32.23
N GLU A 390 12.20 4.70 -32.05
CA GLU A 390 11.15 3.78 -31.58
C GLU A 390 10.69 4.14 -30.16
N ALA A 391 11.64 4.50 -29.28
CA ALA A 391 11.34 4.94 -27.91
C ALA A 391 10.41 6.16 -27.88
N ARG A 392 10.70 7.18 -28.70
CA ARG A 392 9.85 8.38 -28.79
C ARG A 392 8.47 8.06 -29.33
N GLU A 393 8.41 7.26 -30.38
CA GLU A 393 7.15 6.85 -30.99
C GLU A 393 6.26 6.07 -30.01
N LEU A 394 6.86 5.23 -29.17
CA LEU A 394 6.16 4.49 -28.14
C LEU A 394 5.45 5.40 -27.13
N ILE A 395 6.14 6.44 -26.66
CA ILE A 395 5.55 7.44 -25.77
C ILE A 395 4.45 8.21 -26.50
N ARG A 396 4.70 8.68 -27.73
CA ARG A 396 3.76 9.51 -28.49
C ARG A 396 2.42 8.83 -28.78
N ARG A 397 2.41 7.50 -28.91
CA ARG A 397 1.19 6.70 -29.12
C ARG A 397 0.29 6.60 -27.90
N VAL A 398 0.77 6.96 -26.71
CA VAL A 398 -0.07 7.01 -25.51
C VAL A 398 -1.21 8.02 -25.73
N PRO A 399 -2.49 7.61 -25.59
CA PRO A 399 -3.63 8.49 -25.75
C PRO A 399 -3.59 9.68 -24.78
N GLU A 400 -3.97 10.86 -25.26
CA GLU A 400 -4.11 12.08 -24.47
C GLU A 400 -5.61 12.35 -24.27
N LYS A 401 -6.13 12.23 -23.03
CA LYS A 401 -7.53 12.52 -22.70
C LYS A 401 -7.69 13.91 -22.08
N SER A 402 -6.64 14.42 -21.45
CA SER A 402 -6.61 15.71 -20.76
C SER A 402 -5.36 16.53 -21.13
N SER A 403 -5.36 17.83 -20.81
CA SER A 403 -4.16 18.67 -20.92
C SER A 403 -3.03 18.19 -20.00
N GLU A 404 -3.37 17.55 -18.87
CA GLU A 404 -2.41 16.92 -17.97
C GLU A 404 -1.72 15.73 -18.64
N ASP A 405 -2.45 14.91 -19.41
CA ASP A 405 -1.87 13.80 -20.16
C ASP A 405 -0.88 14.29 -21.22
N VAL A 406 -1.22 15.37 -21.93
CA VAL A 406 -0.32 16.01 -22.90
C VAL A 406 0.97 16.45 -22.20
N ARG A 407 0.84 17.11 -21.04
CA ARG A 407 1.98 17.55 -20.23
C ARG A 407 2.85 16.37 -19.80
N ALA A 408 2.23 15.36 -19.19
CA ALA A 408 2.92 14.17 -18.68
C ALA A 408 3.66 13.43 -19.80
N LYS A 409 3.05 13.29 -20.98
CA LYS A 409 3.65 12.63 -22.14
C LYS A 409 4.88 13.37 -22.67
N LEU A 410 4.85 14.71 -22.69
CA LEU A 410 6.01 15.52 -23.11
C LEU A 410 7.16 15.44 -22.10
N ILE A 411 6.85 15.43 -20.80
CA ILE A 411 7.86 15.22 -19.74
C ILE A 411 8.51 13.84 -19.90
N ALA A 412 7.70 12.80 -20.08
CA ALA A 412 8.19 11.45 -20.31
C ALA A 412 9.11 11.36 -21.54
N GLU A 413 8.70 11.94 -22.67
CA GLU A 413 9.53 11.94 -23.90
C GLU A 413 10.86 12.67 -23.67
N ALA A 414 10.84 13.83 -23.02
CA ALA A 414 12.05 14.57 -22.68
C ALA A 414 12.97 13.79 -21.74
N GLN A 415 12.42 13.13 -20.71
CA GLN A 415 13.19 12.34 -19.75
C GLN A 415 13.90 11.16 -20.42
N VAL A 416 13.22 10.44 -21.32
CA VAL A 416 13.84 9.36 -22.11
C VAL A 416 15.02 9.87 -22.94
N LEU A 417 14.89 11.05 -23.54
CA LEU A 417 15.96 11.64 -24.35
C LEU A 417 17.14 12.12 -23.50
N ARG A 418 16.87 12.69 -22.32
CA ARG A 418 17.90 13.10 -21.34
C ARG A 418 18.70 11.90 -20.84
N GLU A 419 18.03 10.78 -20.58
CA GLU A 419 18.67 9.55 -20.09
C GLU A 419 19.76 9.04 -21.04
N VAL A 420 19.56 9.19 -22.35
CA VAL A 420 20.56 8.82 -23.38
C VAL A 420 21.38 10.01 -23.88
N LYS A 421 21.44 11.09 -23.09
CA LYS A 421 22.21 12.31 -23.35
C LYS A 421 21.89 12.97 -24.71
N ARG A 422 20.69 12.76 -25.26
CA ARG A 422 20.19 13.42 -26.49
C ARG A 422 19.63 14.82 -26.16
N TRP A 423 20.49 15.67 -25.59
CA TRP A 423 20.11 16.98 -25.04
C TRP A 423 19.42 17.90 -26.05
N GLY A 424 19.84 17.88 -27.32
CA GLY A 424 19.23 18.69 -28.37
C GLY A 424 17.76 18.33 -28.63
N ASP A 425 17.49 17.04 -28.79
CA ASP A 425 16.13 16.51 -28.97
C ASP A 425 15.28 16.76 -27.72
N ALA A 426 15.83 16.54 -26.52
CA ALA A 426 15.13 16.80 -25.26
C ALA A 426 14.74 18.27 -25.13
N ASN A 427 15.65 19.20 -25.45
CA ASN A 427 15.36 20.63 -25.43
C ASN A 427 14.29 21.01 -26.47
N ALA A 428 14.25 20.37 -27.64
CA ALA A 428 13.20 20.61 -28.63
C ALA A 428 11.81 20.17 -28.12
N VAL A 429 11.72 19.01 -27.45
CA VAL A 429 10.49 18.54 -26.82
C VAL A 429 10.04 19.48 -25.71
N LEU A 430 10.96 19.89 -24.83
CA LEU A 430 10.66 20.81 -23.73
C LEU A 430 10.29 22.21 -24.23
N ALA A 431 10.90 22.69 -25.31
CA ALA A 431 10.49 23.94 -25.96
C ALA A 431 9.06 23.87 -26.49
N LEU A 432 8.67 22.75 -27.10
CA LEU A 432 7.28 22.52 -27.53
C LEU A 432 6.33 22.46 -26.32
N ALA A 433 6.76 21.82 -25.23
CA ALA A 433 5.98 21.78 -23.98
C ALA A 433 5.77 23.19 -23.41
N ASN A 434 6.81 24.02 -23.34
CA ASN A 434 6.71 25.40 -22.86
C ASN A 434 5.91 26.32 -23.79
N GLN A 435 5.77 26.00 -25.08
CA GLN A 435 4.83 26.70 -25.96
C GLN A 435 3.36 26.36 -25.62
N LYS A 436 3.09 25.10 -25.25
CA LYS A 436 1.74 24.64 -24.86
C LYS A 436 1.38 25.04 -23.43
N PHE A 437 2.37 25.10 -22.55
CA PHE A 437 2.22 25.35 -21.12
C PHE A 437 3.16 26.49 -20.66
N PRO A 438 2.92 27.75 -21.10
CA PRO A 438 3.89 28.84 -20.95
C PRO A 438 4.15 29.32 -19.51
N ASN A 439 3.30 28.94 -18.56
CA ASN A 439 3.44 29.30 -17.15
C ASN A 439 3.68 28.07 -16.26
N ASP A 440 4.10 26.95 -16.84
CA ASP A 440 4.45 25.76 -16.07
C ASP A 440 5.90 25.86 -15.58
N ALA A 441 6.05 26.17 -14.29
CA ALA A 441 7.35 26.37 -13.67
C ALA A 441 8.26 25.13 -13.79
N ASP A 442 7.71 23.92 -13.70
CA ASP A 442 8.51 22.70 -13.76
C ASP A 442 9.03 22.47 -15.18
N LEU A 443 8.21 22.64 -16.21
CA LEU A 443 8.64 22.50 -17.61
C LEU A 443 9.70 23.55 -18.01
N LEU A 444 9.57 24.78 -17.52
CA LEU A 444 10.57 25.83 -17.71
C LEU A 444 11.88 25.47 -17.00
N TYR A 445 11.80 24.94 -15.77
CA TYR A 445 12.97 24.47 -15.02
C TYR A 445 13.66 23.31 -15.74
N GLU A 446 12.91 22.29 -16.15
CA GLU A 446 13.43 21.13 -16.92
C GLU A 446 14.15 21.57 -18.21
N GLN A 447 13.57 22.53 -18.95
CA GLN A 447 14.19 23.08 -20.15
C GLN A 447 15.49 23.81 -19.80
N SER A 448 15.51 24.58 -18.72
CA SER A 448 16.71 25.33 -18.31
C SER A 448 17.87 24.42 -17.95
N MET A 449 17.61 23.29 -17.27
CA MET A 449 18.64 22.29 -16.98
C MET A 449 19.13 21.59 -18.25
N THR A 450 18.24 21.39 -19.23
CA THR A 450 18.65 20.86 -20.55
C THR A 450 19.48 21.87 -21.33
N ALA A 451 19.16 23.17 -21.24
CA ALA A 451 19.93 24.25 -21.86
C ALA A 451 21.35 24.34 -21.28
N GLU A 452 21.50 24.13 -19.97
CA GLU A 452 22.82 24.02 -19.32
C GLU A 452 23.66 22.90 -19.95
N LYS A 453 23.10 21.69 -20.12
CA LYS A 453 23.80 20.56 -20.76
C LYS A 453 24.15 20.82 -22.23
N LEU A 454 23.46 21.75 -22.89
CA LEU A 454 23.76 22.23 -24.24
C LEU A 454 24.72 23.43 -24.27
N ASN A 455 25.22 23.87 -23.11
CA ASN A 455 26.02 25.08 -22.96
C ASN A 455 25.31 26.37 -23.45
N ARG A 456 23.97 26.40 -23.41
CA ARG A 456 23.13 27.56 -23.79
C ARG A 456 22.79 28.38 -22.55
N MET A 457 23.78 29.06 -22.01
CA MET A 457 23.69 29.71 -20.70
C MET A 457 22.70 30.87 -20.64
N ASP A 458 22.55 31.63 -21.74
CA ASP A 458 21.58 32.73 -21.81
C ASP A 458 20.14 32.22 -21.77
N ASP A 459 19.87 31.08 -22.43
CA ASP A 459 18.57 30.40 -22.38
C ASP A 459 18.27 29.87 -20.97
N MET A 460 19.26 29.19 -20.35
CA MET A 460 19.15 28.70 -18.97
C MET A 460 18.77 29.84 -18.02
N GLU A 461 19.49 30.96 -18.06
CA GLU A 461 19.22 32.09 -17.17
C GLU A 461 17.85 32.70 -17.42
N ARG A 462 17.49 32.96 -18.69
CA ARG A 462 16.17 33.52 -19.04
C ARG A 462 15.04 32.63 -18.53
N LEU A 463 15.16 31.31 -18.69
CA LEU A 463 14.17 30.34 -18.24
C LEU A 463 14.10 30.29 -16.71
N LEU A 464 15.24 30.23 -15.99
CA LEU A 464 15.27 30.20 -14.52
C LEU A 464 14.70 31.48 -13.90
N ARG A 465 14.99 32.65 -14.48
CA ARG A 465 14.36 33.91 -14.04
C ARG A 465 12.85 33.86 -14.23
N ARG A 466 12.37 33.29 -15.35
CA ARG A 466 10.93 33.10 -15.57
C ARG A 466 10.30 32.13 -14.56
N VAL A 467 11.00 31.05 -14.18
CA VAL A 467 10.55 30.15 -13.10
C VAL A 467 10.40 30.92 -11.79
N ILE A 468 11.39 31.72 -11.42
CA ILE A 468 11.38 32.54 -10.19
C ILE A 468 10.22 33.56 -10.20
N GLU A 469 9.92 34.16 -11.35
CA GLU A 469 8.78 35.07 -11.51
C GLU A 469 7.43 34.35 -11.31
N ILE A 470 7.27 33.16 -11.89
CA ILE A 470 6.02 32.38 -11.82
C ILE A 470 5.84 31.75 -10.43
N LYS A 471 6.92 31.23 -9.86
CA LYS A 471 6.95 30.46 -8.62
C LYS A 471 8.08 30.96 -7.71
N PRO A 472 7.84 32.06 -6.95
CA PRO A 472 8.87 32.72 -6.13
C PRO A 472 9.41 31.88 -4.97
N ASP A 473 8.77 30.75 -4.64
CA ASP A 473 9.18 29.77 -3.63
C ASP A 473 9.93 28.55 -4.24
N HIS A 474 10.25 28.57 -5.54
CA HIS A 474 10.98 27.48 -6.20
C HIS A 474 12.48 27.49 -5.87
N HIS A 475 12.86 27.00 -4.69
CA HIS A 475 14.25 27.01 -4.20
C HIS A 475 15.29 26.43 -5.19
N HIS A 476 14.95 25.35 -5.92
CA HIS A 476 15.86 24.77 -6.91
C HIS A 476 16.24 25.75 -8.05
N ALA A 477 15.34 26.66 -8.44
CA ALA A 477 15.60 27.61 -9.53
C ALA A 477 16.58 28.70 -9.08
N TYR A 478 16.40 29.20 -7.85
CA TYR A 478 17.36 30.12 -7.23
C TYR A 478 18.73 29.48 -7.06
N ASN A 479 18.78 28.23 -6.57
CA ASN A 479 20.03 27.52 -6.38
C ASN A 479 20.75 27.30 -7.72
N ALA A 480 20.06 26.77 -8.73
CA ALA A 480 20.65 26.50 -10.04
C ALA A 480 21.14 27.76 -10.74
N LEU A 481 20.38 28.87 -10.66
CA LEU A 481 20.80 30.15 -11.23
C LEU A 481 22.03 30.69 -10.49
N GLY A 482 21.98 30.74 -9.16
CA GLY A 482 23.09 31.24 -8.35
C GLY A 482 24.36 30.40 -8.54
N TYR A 483 24.24 29.08 -8.52
CA TYR A 483 25.35 28.16 -8.76
C TYR A 483 25.96 28.34 -10.14
N SER A 484 25.14 28.40 -11.21
CA SER A 484 25.61 28.62 -12.58
C SER A 484 26.39 29.93 -12.74
N LEU A 485 25.94 31.01 -12.08
CA LEU A 485 26.65 32.29 -12.06
C LEU A 485 28.00 32.16 -11.34
N ALA A 486 28.00 31.53 -10.16
CA ALA A 486 29.19 31.30 -9.36
C ALA A 486 30.24 30.48 -10.11
N ASP A 487 29.81 29.38 -10.72
CA ASP A 487 30.68 28.44 -11.41
C ASP A 487 31.37 29.07 -12.63
N ARG A 488 30.71 30.02 -13.29
CA ARG A 488 31.27 30.82 -14.38
C ARG A 488 32.03 32.06 -13.93
N ASN A 489 32.18 32.28 -12.62
CA ASN A 489 32.78 33.47 -12.01
C ASN A 489 32.05 34.78 -12.32
N GLN A 490 30.75 34.74 -12.58
CA GLN A 490 29.96 35.89 -13.02
C GLN A 490 29.04 36.36 -11.90
N ARG A 491 28.92 37.68 -11.72
CA ARG A 491 27.94 38.32 -10.81
C ARG A 491 27.88 37.64 -9.43
N LEU A 492 29.04 37.34 -8.84
CA LEU A 492 29.15 36.62 -7.57
C LEU A 492 28.29 37.21 -6.42
N PRO A 493 28.13 38.55 -6.28
CA PRO A 493 27.22 39.10 -5.30
C PRO A 493 25.74 38.75 -5.54
N GLU A 494 25.31 38.64 -6.80
CA GLU A 494 23.97 38.16 -7.16
C GLU A 494 23.85 36.66 -6.88
N ALA A 495 24.84 35.87 -7.31
CA ALA A 495 24.90 34.43 -7.06
C ALA A 495 24.70 34.09 -5.58
N LYS A 496 25.40 34.82 -4.70
CA LYS A 496 25.27 34.69 -3.24
C LYS A 496 23.85 34.96 -2.76
N LYS A 497 23.23 36.06 -3.22
CA LYS A 497 21.85 36.40 -2.82
C LYS A 497 20.84 35.35 -3.29
N LEU A 498 20.99 34.83 -4.51
CA LEU A 498 20.13 33.79 -5.04
C LEU A 498 20.22 32.50 -4.21
N ILE A 499 21.44 32.03 -3.92
CA ILE A 499 21.63 30.81 -3.13
C ILE A 499 21.20 31.01 -1.67
N GLN A 500 21.45 32.18 -1.08
CA GLN A 500 20.91 32.53 0.24
C GLN A 500 19.38 32.45 0.25
N LYS A 501 18.72 32.94 -0.81
CA LYS A 501 17.27 32.82 -0.94
C LYS A 501 16.81 31.37 -1.06
N ALA A 502 17.54 30.53 -1.80
CA ALA A 502 17.26 29.11 -1.89
C ALA A 502 17.35 28.42 -0.51
N LEU A 503 18.35 28.79 0.31
CA LEU A 503 18.55 28.25 1.65
C LEU A 503 17.49 28.74 2.65
N GLU A 504 17.01 29.98 2.51
CA GLU A 504 15.86 30.47 3.29
C GLU A 504 14.60 29.64 3.02
N LEU A 505 14.38 29.27 1.76
CA LEU A 505 13.23 28.49 1.33
C LEU A 505 13.35 27.00 1.69
N SER A 506 14.58 26.47 1.77
CA SER A 506 14.86 25.08 2.16
C SER A 506 16.03 25.00 3.15
N PRO A 507 15.78 25.28 4.45
CA PRO A 507 16.83 25.29 5.46
C PRO A 507 17.44 23.91 5.68
N GLY A 508 18.77 23.83 5.75
CA GLY A 508 19.50 22.59 6.04
C GLY A 508 19.67 21.65 4.85
N GLU A 509 19.27 22.08 3.64
CA GLU A 509 19.48 21.30 2.42
C GLU A 509 20.99 21.24 2.08
N PRO A 510 21.60 20.03 2.01
CA PRO A 510 23.05 19.89 1.83
C PRO A 510 23.60 20.39 0.49
N PHE A 511 22.90 20.21 -0.63
CA PHE A 511 23.32 20.68 -1.95
C PHE A 511 23.24 22.21 -2.11
N ILE A 512 22.27 22.87 -1.48
CA ILE A 512 22.18 24.33 -1.43
C ILE A 512 23.30 24.89 -0.54
N THR A 513 23.60 24.21 0.58
CA THR A 513 24.73 24.57 1.45
C THR A 513 26.07 24.41 0.72
N ASP A 514 26.21 23.34 -0.07
CA ASP A 514 27.36 23.12 -0.95
C ASP A 514 27.50 24.23 -2.00
N SER A 515 26.40 24.60 -2.67
CA SER A 515 26.37 25.71 -3.63
C SER A 515 26.77 27.05 -2.99
N LEU A 516 26.36 27.30 -1.73
CA LEU A 516 26.78 28.50 -1.00
C LEU A 516 28.28 28.46 -0.67
N GLY A 517 28.77 27.30 -0.25
CA GLY A 517 30.20 27.07 -0.04
C GLY A 517 31.02 27.32 -1.31
N TRP A 518 30.53 26.88 -2.46
CA TRP A 518 31.13 27.15 -3.77
C TRP A 518 31.16 28.65 -4.07
N VAL A 519 30.05 29.37 -3.87
CA VAL A 519 30.03 30.84 -4.02
C VAL A 519 31.04 31.54 -3.12
N GLU A 520 31.13 31.18 -1.85
CA GLU A 520 32.08 31.78 -0.91
C GLU A 520 33.53 31.54 -1.34
N PHE A 521 33.83 30.35 -1.88
CA PHE A 521 35.14 30.05 -2.44
C PHE A 521 35.46 30.98 -3.62
N ARG A 522 34.51 31.18 -4.54
CA ARG A 522 34.68 32.07 -5.71
C ARG A 522 34.80 33.54 -5.32
N LEU A 523 34.20 33.94 -4.21
CA LEU A 523 34.37 35.26 -3.59
C LEU A 523 35.72 35.42 -2.86
N GLY A 524 36.49 34.33 -2.69
CA GLY A 524 37.77 34.32 -1.98
C GLY A 524 37.67 34.05 -0.47
N ASN A 525 36.47 33.83 0.06
CA ASN A 525 36.20 33.55 1.47
C ASN A 525 36.46 32.08 1.82
N ARG A 526 37.72 31.64 1.68
CA ARG A 526 38.11 30.21 1.76
C ARG A 526 37.73 29.52 3.08
N GLU A 527 37.88 30.20 4.21
CA GLU A 527 37.55 29.63 5.52
C GLU A 527 36.06 29.32 5.65
N GLU A 528 35.22 30.26 5.23
CA GLU A 528 33.77 30.08 5.26
C GLU A 528 33.31 29.01 4.26
N ALA A 529 33.91 28.98 3.06
CA ALA A 529 33.66 27.93 2.08
C ALA A 529 33.95 26.53 2.67
N LEU A 530 35.11 26.34 3.31
CA LEU A 530 35.46 25.08 3.95
C LEU A 530 34.50 24.72 5.09
N ARG A 531 34.06 25.69 5.90
CA ARG A 531 33.09 25.46 6.98
C ARG A 531 31.77 24.93 6.42
N LEU A 532 31.24 25.58 5.38
CA LEU A 532 29.99 25.20 4.72
C LEU A 532 30.09 23.83 4.04
N LEU A 533 31.13 23.62 3.22
CA LEU A 533 31.33 22.38 2.46
C LEU A 533 31.57 21.17 3.37
N ARG A 534 32.34 21.31 4.46
CA ARG A 534 32.49 20.24 5.47
C ARG A 534 31.16 19.91 6.14
N GLY A 535 30.33 20.92 6.43
CA GLY A 535 28.99 20.74 6.97
C GLY A 535 28.06 19.99 6.01
N ALA A 536 28.03 20.42 4.74
CA ALA A 536 27.26 19.78 3.67
C ALA A 536 27.67 18.32 3.49
N TYR A 537 28.97 18.03 3.36
CA TYR A 537 29.48 16.67 3.18
C TYR A 537 29.21 15.78 4.39
N LYS A 538 29.32 16.32 5.61
CA LYS A 538 28.98 15.56 6.84
C LYS A 538 27.49 15.21 6.87
N SER A 539 26.62 16.12 6.44
CA SER A 539 25.18 15.88 6.39
C SER A 539 24.80 14.89 5.28
N ARG A 540 25.45 15.00 4.12
CA ARG A 540 25.26 14.12 2.97
C ARG A 540 26.60 13.84 2.29
N PRO A 541 27.20 12.68 2.55
CA PRO A 541 28.41 12.26 1.86
C PRO A 541 28.12 11.92 0.39
N ASP A 542 28.18 12.93 -0.49
CA ASP A 542 27.83 12.86 -1.91
C ASP A 542 29.04 13.13 -2.82
N PRO A 543 29.20 12.46 -3.98
CA PRO A 543 30.30 12.69 -4.91
C PRO A 543 30.43 14.12 -5.44
N GLU A 544 29.33 14.85 -5.67
CA GLU A 544 29.37 16.23 -6.15
C GLU A 544 29.88 17.17 -5.06
N ILE A 545 29.35 17.02 -3.84
CA ILE A 545 29.82 17.77 -2.67
C ILE A 545 31.29 17.45 -2.36
N ALA A 546 31.69 16.18 -2.54
CA ALA A 546 33.09 15.77 -2.41
C ALA A 546 33.98 16.46 -3.46
N ALA A 547 33.51 16.63 -4.69
CA ALA A 547 34.24 17.33 -5.75
C ALA A 547 34.57 18.77 -5.33
N HIS A 548 33.55 19.54 -4.92
CA HIS A 548 33.71 20.92 -4.47
C HIS A 548 34.56 21.03 -3.20
N LEU A 549 34.25 20.24 -2.15
CA LEU A 549 35.03 20.25 -0.91
C LEU A 549 36.51 19.92 -1.17
N GLY A 550 36.77 18.87 -1.95
CA GLY A 550 38.14 18.47 -2.27
C GLY A 550 38.86 19.54 -3.09
N GLU A 551 38.20 20.23 -4.02
CA GLU A 551 38.81 21.31 -4.77
C GLU A 551 39.17 22.51 -3.89
N VAL A 552 38.27 22.92 -2.98
CA VAL A 552 38.56 24.02 -2.05
C VAL A 552 39.69 23.65 -1.10
N LEU A 553 39.73 22.40 -0.61
CA LEU A 553 40.84 21.88 0.19
C LEU A 553 42.16 21.90 -0.59
N TRP A 554 42.13 21.47 -1.85
CA TRP A 554 43.29 21.45 -2.74
C TRP A 554 43.85 22.84 -2.99
N ALA A 555 42.98 23.79 -3.32
CA ALA A 555 43.33 25.20 -3.51
C ALA A 555 43.84 25.87 -2.22
N SER A 556 43.47 25.34 -1.06
CA SER A 556 43.90 25.81 0.27
C SER A 556 45.16 25.08 0.79
N GLY A 557 45.79 24.22 -0.02
CA GLY A 557 47.00 23.47 0.33
C GLY A 557 46.78 22.19 1.16
N GLN A 558 45.54 21.87 1.55
CA GLN A 558 45.17 20.67 2.32
C GLN A 558 45.01 19.44 1.41
N ARG A 559 46.05 19.14 0.62
CA ARG A 559 45.99 18.17 -0.49
C ARG A 559 45.71 16.72 -0.08
N GLU A 560 46.24 16.29 1.07
CA GLU A 560 46.01 14.93 1.56
C GLU A 560 44.56 14.71 1.96
N GLU A 561 43.93 15.70 2.60
CA GLU A 561 42.50 15.62 2.94
C GLU A 561 41.63 15.69 1.68
N ALA A 562 41.99 16.52 0.70
CA ALA A 562 41.30 16.57 -0.59
C ALA A 562 41.26 15.19 -1.28
N ARG A 563 42.41 14.51 -1.36
CA ARG A 563 42.51 13.16 -1.93
C ARG A 563 41.64 12.16 -1.20
N LYS A 564 41.61 12.21 0.14
CA LYS A 564 40.75 11.34 0.95
C LYS A 564 39.27 11.57 0.63
N ILE A 565 38.82 12.82 0.61
CA ILE A 565 37.43 13.17 0.30
C ILE A 565 37.03 12.71 -1.10
N TRP A 566 37.87 12.96 -2.11
CA TRP A 566 37.58 12.50 -3.47
C TRP A 566 37.59 10.97 -3.60
N ALA A 567 38.48 10.26 -2.89
CA ALA A 567 38.49 8.80 -2.87
C ALA A 567 37.21 8.23 -2.24
N GLU A 568 36.70 8.85 -1.17
CA GLU A 568 35.42 8.49 -0.57
C GLU A 568 34.23 8.80 -1.48
N GLY A 569 34.27 9.92 -2.23
CA GLY A 569 33.28 10.24 -3.26
C GLY A 569 33.28 9.22 -4.40
N ARG A 570 34.47 8.89 -4.94
CA ARG A 570 34.64 7.92 -6.04
C ARG A 570 34.19 6.50 -5.66
N LYS A 571 34.35 6.10 -4.40
CA LYS A 571 33.83 4.81 -3.89
C LYS A 571 32.31 4.74 -3.91
N ARG A 572 31.61 5.87 -3.80
CA ARG A 572 30.14 5.94 -3.84
C ARG A 572 29.63 5.93 -5.27
N ASP A 573 30.22 6.74 -6.13
CA ASP A 573 29.93 6.76 -7.56
C ASP A 573 31.19 7.10 -8.37
N SER A 574 31.76 6.09 -9.04
CA SER A 574 32.93 6.27 -9.89
C SER A 574 32.61 6.91 -11.25
N SER A 575 31.33 6.99 -11.60
CA SER A 575 30.83 7.52 -12.88
C SER A 575 30.38 8.98 -12.81
N ASN A 576 30.36 9.59 -11.61
CA ASN A 576 29.95 10.98 -11.43
C ASN A 576 30.79 11.95 -12.28
N ASP A 577 30.12 12.68 -13.18
CA ASP A 577 30.77 13.56 -14.16
C ASP A 577 31.54 14.72 -13.46
N VAL A 578 30.94 15.38 -12.45
CA VAL A 578 31.54 16.54 -11.74
C VAL A 578 32.85 16.16 -11.05
N LEU A 579 32.85 15.04 -10.32
CA LEU A 579 34.05 14.56 -9.64
C LEU A 579 35.13 14.15 -10.65
N ARG A 580 34.77 13.42 -11.72
CA ARG A 580 35.71 13.02 -12.77
C ARG A 580 36.34 14.23 -13.46
N GLU A 581 35.54 15.22 -13.84
CA GLU A 581 36.01 16.45 -14.48
C GLU A 581 36.92 17.26 -13.56
N THR A 582 36.60 17.34 -12.27
CA THR A 582 37.43 18.02 -11.26
C THR A 582 38.80 17.37 -11.12
N LEU A 583 38.84 16.05 -10.98
CA LEU A 583 40.11 15.30 -10.88
C LEU A 583 40.95 15.41 -12.15
N ALA A 584 40.30 15.33 -13.32
CA ALA A 584 40.98 15.48 -14.60
C ALA A 584 41.57 16.89 -14.78
N ARG A 585 40.80 17.94 -14.45
CA ARG A 585 41.25 19.33 -14.53
C ARG A 585 42.40 19.64 -13.58
N LEU A 586 42.38 19.07 -12.38
CA LEU A 586 43.43 19.25 -11.36
C LEU A 586 44.60 18.26 -11.50
N GLN A 587 44.52 17.33 -12.46
CA GLN A 587 45.53 16.28 -12.73
C GLN A 587 45.84 15.43 -11.49
N VAL A 588 44.79 15.02 -10.77
CA VAL A 588 44.91 14.22 -9.55
C VAL A 588 44.54 12.77 -9.85
N ASP A 589 45.48 11.86 -9.59
CA ASP A 589 45.24 10.42 -9.59
C ASP A 589 44.96 9.95 -8.15
N LEU A 590 44.00 9.03 -7.99
CA LEU A 590 43.43 8.58 -6.71
C LEU A 590 43.53 7.08 -6.51
#